data_AF-A0A9D0C9F1-F1
#
_entry.id   AF-A0A9D0C9F1-F1
#
_cell.length_a   1.000
_cell.length_b   1.000
_cell.length_c   1.000
_cell.angle_alpha   90.00
_cell.angle_beta   90.00
_cell.angle_gamma   90.00
#
_symmetry.space_group_name_H-M   'P 1'
#
loop_
_entity.id
_entity.type
_entity.pdbx_description
1 polymer ?
#
loop_
_entity_poly.entity_id
_entity_poly.type
_entity_poly.pdbx_seq_one_letter_code
_entity_poly.pdbx_strand_id
1 'polypeptide(L)'
;METTAYCGCGRCCSWERGSWKYLKLDFWNRYVSAGPGRGKPYSGRTASGSEPGTPQPGLFSADSLVHPWMIPFRVIFPWLWPSRDGTIAADTKYYPFGTRMYVPGYGWGRVEDRGAAIRGPGRIDLYFESHDEALRWGRRRVRVEIEYP
;
A
#
# COMPACT_ATOMS: atom_id res chain seq x y z
N MET A 1 -9.73 -4.52 8.98
CA MET A 1 -9.79 -4.49 7.51
C MET A 1 -8.85 -5.55 6.95
N GLU A 2 -9.19 -6.18 5.83
CA GLU A 2 -8.24 -6.98 5.07
C GLU A 2 -7.41 -6.07 4.17
N THR A 3 -6.10 -6.11 4.32
CA THR A 3 -5.15 -5.32 3.55
C THR A 3 -4.31 -6.23 2.68
N THR A 4 -4.25 -5.93 1.39
CA THR A 4 -3.28 -6.50 0.45
C THR A 4 -2.25 -5.46 0.05
N ALA A 5 -1.21 -5.87 -0.68
CA ALA A 5 -0.23 -4.97 -1.26
C ALA A 5 -0.12 -5.19 -2.76
N TYR A 6 0.15 -4.10 -3.49
CA TYR A 6 0.44 -4.11 -4.92
C TYR A 6 1.63 -3.20 -5.26
N CYS A 7 2.22 -3.41 -6.45
CA CYS A 7 3.27 -2.55 -7.01
C CYS A 7 3.03 -2.24 -8.49
N GLY A 8 3.71 -1.20 -9.00
CA GLY A 8 3.70 -0.81 -10.42
C GLY A 8 4.28 -1.85 -11.39
N CYS A 9 4.91 -2.89 -10.85
CA CYS A 9 5.51 -4.02 -11.54
C CYS A 9 4.56 -4.89 -12.38
N GLY A 10 3.23 -4.79 -12.18
CA GLY A 10 2.22 -5.59 -12.90
C GLY A 10 2.12 -7.07 -12.51
N ARG A 11 2.96 -7.55 -11.57
CA ARG A 11 3.00 -8.94 -11.10
C ARG A 11 2.30 -9.16 -9.74
N CYS A 12 2.10 -8.09 -8.95
CA CYS A 12 1.65 -8.18 -7.56
C CYS A 12 0.14 -8.30 -7.31
N CYS A 13 -0.70 -8.48 -8.32
CA CYS A 13 -2.13 -8.57 -8.08
C CYS A 13 -2.47 -9.92 -7.41
N SER A 14 -3.19 -9.91 -6.29
CA SER A 14 -3.80 -11.08 -5.64
C SER A 14 -2.84 -12.14 -5.06
N TRP A 15 -2.76 -12.12 -3.73
CA TRP A 15 -1.93 -13.02 -2.93
C TRP A 15 -2.76 -14.00 -2.10
N GLU A 16 -2.35 -15.27 -2.15
CA GLU A 16 -2.84 -16.33 -1.25
C GLU A 16 -1.68 -16.89 -0.42
N ARG A 17 -1.76 -16.71 0.90
CA ARG A 17 -0.82 -17.32 1.84
C ARG A 17 -1.34 -18.70 2.22
N GLY A 18 -0.73 -19.75 1.65
CA GLY A 18 -0.80 -21.16 2.05
C GLY A 18 -2.19 -21.77 2.27
N SER A 19 -2.49 -22.89 1.61
CA SER A 19 -3.68 -23.69 1.94
C SER A 19 -3.44 -24.49 3.21
N TRP A 20 -4.41 -24.50 4.14
CA TRP A 20 -4.40 -25.39 5.31
C TRP A 20 -4.33 -26.89 4.94
N LYS A 21 -4.62 -27.23 3.68
CA LYS A 21 -4.48 -28.58 3.13
C LYS A 21 -3.03 -29.05 2.98
N TYR A 22 -2.05 -28.13 2.92
CA TYR A 22 -0.63 -28.45 2.63
C TYR A 22 0.36 -27.93 3.67
N LEU A 23 -0.13 -27.62 4.89
CA LEU A 23 0.58 -26.83 5.91
C LEU A 23 0.90 -25.41 5.41
N LYS A 24 0.88 -24.41 6.29
CA LYS A 24 1.24 -23.02 5.94
C LYS A 24 2.75 -22.86 5.77
N LEU A 25 3.36 -23.66 4.90
CA LEU A 25 4.76 -23.54 4.54
C LEU A 25 4.90 -22.44 3.48
N ASP A 26 5.86 -21.53 3.67
CA ASP A 26 6.06 -20.36 2.81
C ASP A 26 6.35 -20.71 1.34
N PHE A 27 6.84 -21.93 1.08
CA PHE A 27 7.05 -22.44 -0.28
C PHE A 27 5.75 -22.54 -1.10
N TRP A 28 4.58 -22.69 -0.47
CA TRP A 28 3.29 -22.76 -1.15
C TRP A 28 2.57 -21.41 -1.29
N ASN A 29 3.22 -20.30 -0.91
CA ASN A 29 2.64 -18.97 -1.12
C ASN A 29 2.47 -18.74 -2.63
N ARG A 30 1.22 -18.82 -3.11
CA ARG A 30 0.91 -18.76 -4.54
C ARG A 30 0.54 -17.32 -4.91
N TYR A 31 1.33 -16.78 -5.82
CA TYR A 31 1.10 -15.51 -6.48
C TYR A 31 0.10 -15.78 -7.59
N VAL A 32 -1.12 -15.23 -7.50
CA VAL A 32 -2.15 -15.49 -8.51
C VAL A 32 -2.63 -14.16 -9.05
N SER A 33 -1.91 -13.61 -10.03
CA SER A 33 -2.26 -12.37 -10.73
C SER A 33 -3.52 -12.49 -11.61
N ALA A 34 -4.69 -12.82 -11.07
CA ALA A 34 -5.91 -13.00 -11.87
C ALA A 34 -6.40 -11.69 -12.52
N GLY A 35 -6.66 -11.71 -13.84
CA GLY A 35 -7.30 -10.63 -14.57
C GLY A 35 -6.74 -10.37 -15.98
N PRO A 36 -7.45 -9.58 -16.82
CA PRO A 36 -7.07 -9.30 -18.22
C PRO A 36 -5.79 -8.44 -18.37
N GLY A 37 -5.33 -7.80 -17.30
CA GLY A 37 -4.09 -7.01 -17.24
C GLY A 37 -2.88 -7.73 -16.63
N ARG A 38 -2.96 -9.06 -16.40
CA ARG A 38 -1.89 -9.86 -15.76
C ARG A 38 -0.53 -9.63 -16.44
N GLY A 39 0.48 -9.20 -15.65
CA GLY A 39 1.86 -9.09 -16.13
C GLY A 39 2.12 -7.89 -17.04
N LYS A 40 1.11 -7.07 -17.34
CA LYS A 40 1.31 -5.80 -18.05
C LYS A 40 1.87 -4.76 -17.07
N PRO A 41 2.87 -3.96 -17.47
CA PRO A 41 3.34 -2.84 -16.68
C PRO A 41 2.18 -1.92 -16.29
N TYR A 42 2.14 -1.46 -15.05
CA TYR A 42 1.15 -0.49 -14.61
C TYR A 42 1.36 0.83 -15.38
N SER A 43 0.28 1.42 -15.92
CA SER A 43 0.34 2.63 -16.76
C SER A 43 0.73 3.91 -16.01
N GLY A 44 1.00 3.82 -14.71
CA GLY A 44 1.67 4.84 -13.91
C GLY A 44 0.75 5.84 -13.20
N ARG A 45 -0.53 5.94 -13.56
CA ARG A 45 -1.49 6.86 -12.92
C ARG A 45 -2.60 6.12 -12.20
N THR A 46 -2.90 6.58 -10.98
CA THR A 46 -4.05 6.14 -10.18
C THR A 46 -5.37 6.56 -10.83
N ALA A 47 -6.48 6.00 -10.36
CA ALA A 47 -7.81 6.42 -10.81
C ALA A 47 -8.15 7.89 -10.50
N SER A 48 -7.53 8.51 -9.50
CA SER A 48 -7.63 9.95 -9.23
C SER A 48 -6.73 10.79 -10.14
N GLY A 49 -5.82 10.17 -10.88
CA GLY A 49 -4.85 10.83 -11.76
C GLY A 49 -3.51 11.17 -11.09
N SER A 50 -3.32 10.82 -9.82
CA SER A 50 -2.04 10.95 -9.09
C SER A 50 -1.01 9.89 -9.50
N GLU A 51 0.26 10.17 -9.25
CA GLU A 51 1.30 9.15 -9.30
C GLU A 51 1.29 8.36 -7.99
N PRO A 52 1.20 7.02 -8.04
CA PRO A 52 1.13 6.22 -6.83
C PRO A 52 2.47 6.24 -6.09
N GLY A 53 2.42 6.33 -4.75
CA GLY A 53 3.62 6.39 -3.91
C GLY A 53 3.48 5.64 -2.59
N THR A 54 4.60 5.25 -2.00
CA THR A 54 4.63 4.75 -0.61
C THR A 54 4.58 5.91 0.39
N PRO A 55 4.07 5.68 1.62
CA PRO A 55 4.08 6.69 2.68
C PRO A 55 5.51 7.15 2.95
N GLN A 56 5.74 8.45 2.87
CA GLN A 56 7.04 9.03 3.24
C GLN A 56 6.89 9.80 4.56
N PRO A 57 7.56 9.34 5.63
CA PRO A 57 7.56 10.05 6.90
C PRO A 57 8.24 11.41 6.76
N GLY A 58 7.60 12.44 7.33
CA GLY A 58 8.20 13.77 7.45
C GLY A 58 9.33 13.81 8.51
N LEU A 59 9.99 14.97 8.61
CA LEU A 59 11.13 15.21 9.51
C LEU A 59 10.82 14.87 10.99
N PHE A 60 9.59 15.07 11.45
CA PHE A 60 9.17 14.82 12.83
C PHE A 60 8.26 13.59 12.94
N SER A 61 8.74 12.42 12.51
CA SER A 61 8.01 11.16 12.68
C SER A 61 8.84 10.11 13.41
N ALA A 62 8.21 8.99 13.78
CA ALA A 62 8.88 7.84 14.36
C ALA A 62 10.08 7.35 13.52
N ASP A 63 10.07 7.57 12.20
CA ASP A 63 11.18 7.23 11.32
C ASP A 63 12.47 8.00 11.66
N SER A 64 12.37 9.26 12.11
CA SER A 64 13.54 10.04 12.53
C SER A 64 14.15 9.53 13.84
N LEU A 65 13.41 8.74 14.63
CA LEU A 65 13.94 8.04 15.81
C LEU A 65 14.64 6.72 15.40
N VAL A 66 14.14 6.05 14.36
CA VAL A 66 14.71 4.78 13.87
C VAL A 66 15.96 5.02 13.01
N HIS A 67 15.96 6.10 12.21
CA HIS A 67 17.04 6.44 11.27
C HIS A 67 17.63 7.84 11.55
N PRO A 68 18.23 8.07 12.74
CA PRO A 68 18.69 9.41 13.17
C PRO A 68 19.79 9.99 12.29
N TRP A 69 20.56 9.17 11.56
CA TRP A 69 21.59 9.62 10.62
C TRP A 69 21.03 10.41 9.43
N MET A 70 19.71 10.33 9.15
CA MET A 70 19.08 11.11 8.09
C MET A 70 18.69 12.54 8.53
N ILE A 71 18.75 12.86 9.83
CA ILE A 71 18.37 14.17 10.36
C ILE A 71 19.20 15.31 9.74
N PRO A 72 20.55 15.25 9.66
CA PRO A 72 21.34 16.31 9.03
C PRO A 72 20.94 16.56 7.58
N PHE A 73 20.67 15.49 6.81
CA PHE A 73 20.24 15.58 5.40
C PHE A 73 18.83 16.18 5.27
N ARG A 74 17.87 15.76 6.10
CA ARG A 74 16.51 16.30 6.08
C ARG A 74 16.46 17.77 6.52
N VAL A 75 17.34 18.22 7.41
CA VAL A 75 17.43 19.63 7.84
C VAL A 75 17.94 20.53 6.70
N ILE A 76 18.88 20.05 5.89
CA ILE A 76 19.45 20.81 4.76
C ILE A 76 18.44 20.99 3.61
N PHE A 77 17.46 20.08 3.50
CA PHE A 77 16.49 20.05 2.40
C PHE A 77 15.05 20.24 2.90
N PRO A 78 14.56 21.49 3.06
CA PRO A 78 13.25 21.80 3.66
C PRO A 78 12.06 21.15 2.95
N TRP A 79 12.19 20.83 1.67
CA TRP A 79 11.16 20.13 0.90
C TRP A 79 10.97 18.65 1.28
N LEU A 80 11.85 18.08 2.11
CA LEU A 80 11.69 16.74 2.69
C LEU A 80 10.97 16.74 4.04
N TRP A 81 10.58 17.91 4.55
CA TRP A 81 9.87 18.03 5.82
C TRP A 81 8.41 17.57 5.78
N PRO A 82 7.60 17.89 4.74
CA PRO A 82 6.21 17.47 4.71
C PRO A 82 6.12 15.95 4.53
N SER A 83 5.30 15.30 5.35
CA SER A 83 4.94 13.91 5.14
C SER A 83 4.13 13.74 3.86
N ARG A 84 4.37 12.66 3.13
CA ARG A 84 3.52 12.26 2.00
C ARG A 84 2.73 11.02 2.37
N ASP A 85 1.42 11.09 2.21
CA ASP A 85 0.54 9.94 2.35
C ASP A 85 0.86 8.94 1.21
N GLY A 86 0.85 7.65 1.52
CA GLY A 86 0.92 6.61 0.48
C GLY A 86 -0.41 6.43 -0.27
N THR A 87 -0.37 5.74 -1.39
CA THR A 87 -1.55 5.49 -2.21
C THR A 87 -2.29 4.23 -1.77
N ILE A 88 -3.59 4.37 -1.53
CA ILE A 88 -4.50 3.28 -1.18
C ILE A 88 -5.52 3.09 -2.30
N ALA A 89 -5.72 1.83 -2.71
CA ALA A 89 -6.84 1.43 -3.54
C ALA A 89 -7.98 0.91 -2.66
N ALA A 90 -9.18 1.48 -2.82
CA ALA A 90 -10.35 1.09 -2.05
C ALA A 90 -11.63 1.15 -2.89
N ASP A 91 -12.73 0.61 -2.35
CA ASP A 91 -14.05 0.77 -2.96
C ASP A 91 -14.58 2.19 -2.69
N THR A 92 -14.61 3.01 -3.73
CA THR A 92 -15.00 4.43 -3.64
C THR A 92 -16.46 4.63 -3.25
N LYS A 93 -17.30 3.59 -3.30
CA LYS A 93 -18.68 3.65 -2.77
C LYS A 93 -18.69 3.77 -1.24
N TYR A 94 -17.68 3.24 -0.56
CA TYR A 94 -17.55 3.25 0.90
C TYR A 94 -16.51 4.25 1.38
N TYR A 95 -15.44 4.43 0.60
CA TYR A 95 -14.32 5.30 0.92
C TYR A 95 -14.06 6.26 -0.25
N PRO A 96 -14.67 7.46 -0.26
CA PRO A 96 -14.46 8.44 -1.31
C PRO A 96 -12.97 8.77 -1.49
N PHE A 97 -12.59 9.20 -2.70
CA PHE A 97 -11.24 9.68 -2.94
C PHE A 97 -10.88 10.81 -1.95
N GLY A 98 -9.65 10.79 -1.46
CA GLY A 98 -9.19 11.71 -0.41
C GLY A 98 -9.36 11.18 1.01
N THR A 99 -10.13 10.10 1.24
CA THR A 99 -10.19 9.42 2.55
C THR A 99 -8.78 9.03 2.99
N ARG A 100 -8.36 9.45 4.17
CA ARG A 100 -7.07 9.12 4.76
C ARG A 100 -7.22 7.91 5.67
N MET A 101 -6.23 7.03 5.67
CA MET A 101 -6.23 5.84 6.50
C MET A 101 -4.85 5.61 7.10
N TYR A 102 -4.79 5.38 8.41
CA TYR A 102 -3.59 4.89 9.06
C TYR A 102 -3.61 3.38 9.12
N VAL A 103 -2.60 2.76 8.52
CA VAL A 103 -2.43 1.31 8.47
C VAL A 103 -1.16 0.93 9.23
N PRO A 104 -1.27 0.22 10.36
CA PRO A 104 -0.11 -0.17 11.17
C PRO A 104 0.92 -0.94 10.35
N GLY A 105 2.17 -0.44 10.34
CA GLY A 105 3.29 -1.02 9.58
C GLY A 105 3.40 -0.55 8.12
N TYR A 106 2.43 0.20 7.62
CA TYR A 106 2.50 0.89 6.32
C TYR A 106 2.67 2.40 6.53
N GLY A 107 1.85 2.99 7.42
CA GLY A 107 1.82 4.43 7.68
C GLY A 107 0.49 5.05 7.25
N TRP A 108 0.50 6.38 7.06
CA TRP A 108 -0.63 7.11 6.52
C TRP A 108 -0.72 6.94 5.02
N GLY A 109 -1.92 6.62 4.53
CA GLY A 109 -2.23 6.60 3.11
C GLY A 109 -3.54 7.29 2.80
N ARG A 110 -3.75 7.58 1.52
CA ARG A 110 -4.91 8.27 0.98
C ARG A 110 -5.54 7.44 -0.12
N VAL A 111 -6.87 7.37 -0.12
CA VAL A 111 -7.61 6.71 -1.19
C VAL A 111 -7.50 7.55 -2.45
N GLU A 112 -6.73 7.03 -3.40
CA GLU A 112 -6.46 7.67 -4.69
C GLU A 112 -6.67 6.70 -5.86
N ASP A 113 -6.74 5.40 -5.57
CA ASP A 113 -6.93 4.38 -6.60
C ASP A 113 -8.18 3.52 -6.33
N ARG A 114 -8.63 2.81 -7.36
CA ARG A 114 -9.74 1.85 -7.27
C ARG A 114 -9.39 0.58 -8.01
N GLY A 115 -9.59 -0.57 -7.37
CA GLY A 115 -9.34 -1.88 -7.97
C GLY A 115 -10.64 -2.61 -8.28
N ALA A 116 -10.75 -3.24 -9.46
CA ALA A 116 -11.92 -4.05 -9.78
C ALA A 116 -12.14 -5.22 -8.79
N ALA A 117 -11.05 -5.74 -8.23
CA ALA A 117 -11.01 -6.81 -7.22
C ALA A 117 -11.12 -6.30 -5.77
N ILE A 118 -11.05 -4.98 -5.55
CA ILE A 118 -11.12 -4.35 -4.23
C ILE A 118 -12.53 -3.79 -4.06
N ARG A 119 -13.43 -4.60 -3.49
CA ARG A 119 -14.85 -4.27 -3.33
C ARG A 119 -15.30 -4.44 -1.88
N GLY A 120 -16.25 -3.58 -1.49
CA GLY A 120 -16.85 -3.56 -0.16
C GLY A 120 -16.02 -2.81 0.89
N PRO A 121 -16.55 -2.67 2.11
CA PRO A 121 -15.92 -1.91 3.19
C PRO A 121 -14.77 -2.68 3.86
N GLY A 122 -14.65 -3.98 3.61
CA GLY A 122 -13.75 -4.86 4.35
C GLY A 122 -12.34 -4.96 3.78
N ARG A 123 -12.07 -4.40 2.59
CA ARG A 123 -10.86 -4.68 1.82
C ARG A 123 -10.25 -3.41 1.23
N ILE A 124 -8.94 -3.26 1.40
CA ILE A 124 -8.12 -2.23 0.77
C ILE A 124 -6.82 -2.82 0.22
N ASP A 125 -6.22 -2.17 -0.77
CA ASP A 125 -4.92 -2.52 -1.34
C ASP A 125 -3.94 -1.37 -1.16
N LEU A 126 -2.73 -1.67 -0.68
CA LEU A 126 -1.70 -0.68 -0.37
C LEU A 126 -0.63 -0.67 -1.45
N TYR A 127 -0.29 0.52 -1.95
CA TYR A 127 0.76 0.63 -2.96
C TYR A 127 2.15 0.60 -2.33
N PHE A 128 3.03 -0.20 -2.91
CA PHE A 128 4.46 -0.23 -2.63
C PHE A 128 5.28 0.04 -3.88
N GLU A 129 6.36 0.80 -3.74
CA GLU A 129 7.30 1.10 -4.84
C GLU A 129 8.06 -0.16 -5.26
N SER A 130 8.48 -0.99 -4.28
CA SER A 130 9.21 -2.22 -4.54
C SER A 130 8.29 -3.45 -4.57
N HIS A 131 8.56 -4.35 -5.53
CA HIS A 131 7.94 -5.68 -5.57
C HIS A 131 8.17 -6.42 -4.28
N ASP A 132 9.43 -6.49 -3.82
CA ASP A 132 9.82 -7.25 -2.63
C ASP A 132 9.12 -6.75 -1.36
N GLU A 133 8.87 -5.45 -1.25
CA GLU A 133 8.12 -4.85 -0.15
C GLU A 133 6.65 -5.28 -0.17
N ALA A 134 6.02 -5.27 -1.33
CA ALA A 134 4.67 -5.78 -1.48
C ALA A 134 4.57 -7.27 -1.08
N LEU A 135 5.60 -8.08 -1.37
CA LEU A 135 5.63 -9.51 -0.99
C LEU A 135 5.73 -9.65 0.53
N ARG A 136 6.66 -8.92 1.13
CA ARG A 136 6.87 -8.90 2.59
C ARG A 136 5.61 -8.42 3.29
N TRP A 137 4.89 -7.47 2.69
CA TRP A 137 3.58 -7.07 3.21
C TRP A 137 2.56 -8.22 3.14
N GLY A 138 2.37 -8.77 1.96
CA GLY A 138 1.43 -9.87 1.70
C GLY A 138 -0.02 -9.52 2.03
N ARG A 139 -0.81 -10.54 2.39
CA ARG A 139 -2.21 -10.39 2.80
C ARG A 139 -2.35 -10.56 4.29
N ARG A 140 -2.93 -9.57 4.97
CA ARG A 140 -3.11 -9.57 6.42
C ARG A 140 -4.39 -8.83 6.81
N ARG A 141 -4.90 -9.13 8.00
CA ARG A 141 -5.98 -8.34 8.62
C ARG A 141 -5.36 -7.46 9.69
N VAL A 142 -5.58 -6.16 9.57
CA VAL A 142 -5.10 -5.16 10.52
C VAL A 142 -6.23 -4.21 10.91
N ARG A 143 -6.10 -3.58 12.07
CA ARG A 143 -6.99 -2.49 12.48
C ARG A 143 -6.54 -1.23 11.75
N VAL A 144 -7.44 -0.64 10.99
CA VAL A 144 -7.18 0.56 10.19
C VAL A 144 -7.95 1.70 10.83
N GLU A 145 -7.29 2.83 11.04
CA GLU A 145 -7.93 4.07 11.45
C GLU A 145 -8.28 4.85 10.20
N ILE A 146 -9.48 5.40 10.14
CA ILE A 146 -10.04 6.01 8.94
C ILE A 146 -10.42 7.44 9.28
N GLU A 147 -9.97 8.36 8.45
CA GLU A 147 -10.24 9.80 8.52
C GLU A 147 -10.92 10.19 7.19
N TYR A 148 -12.20 10.51 7.27
CA TYR A 148 -12.96 10.98 6.10
C TYR A 148 -12.56 12.42 5.74
N PRO A 149 -12.57 12.77 4.45
CA PRO A 149 -12.24 14.13 3.99
C PRO A 149 -13.33 15.15 4.35
#